data_AF-A0A8T4PR20-F1
#
_entry.id   AF-A0A8T4PR20-F1
#
_cell.length_a   1.000
_cell.length_b   1.000
_cell.length_c   1.000
_cell.angle_alpha   90.00
_cell.angle_beta   90.00
_cell.angle_gamma   90.00
#
_symmetry.space_group_name_H-M   'P 1'
#
loop_
_entity.id
_entity.type
_entity.pdbx_description
1 polymer ?
#
loop_
_entity_poly.entity_id
_entity_poly.type
_entity_poly.pdbx_seq_one_letter_code
_entity_poly.pdbx_strand_id
1 'polypeptide(L)'
;MNKKAKIATIFSIIAVAAVLALMVFAAPKKCNNGVDDDNDGLIDFGVNQSGSDPGCSGAQDNTETSTSLVCDNGADATNDRDTLADFRLSGGDPGCVSATDSSEIDGVCDDLDDETNDRDTLTDSTDPGCTSTSDTSEIDGECDDITDSASDADSLGDATDPGCTSTSDTSEIDGQCDDKSDNDGDTHTDYGASQRDSKCASFSDNDESPKDSCSDTDGGQISGTQGTVSGDDESVPYSLTDFCVDAVTLTEYYCGIVIQDYAPLNTNINCVANVTTQCVNGACV
;
A
#
# COMPACT_ATOMS: atom_id res chain seq x y z
N MET A 1 89.09 -30.12 -6.26
CA MET A 1 88.01 -31.14 -6.30
C MET A 1 88.35 -32.23 -7.30
N ASN A 2 88.37 -33.49 -6.84
CA ASN A 2 88.62 -34.68 -7.66
C ASN A 2 87.50 -34.86 -8.71
N LYS A 3 87.79 -35.31 -9.94
CA LYS A 3 86.81 -35.43 -11.04
C LYS A 3 85.54 -36.21 -10.63
N LYS A 4 85.69 -37.21 -9.76
CA LYS A 4 84.58 -38.00 -9.21
C LYS A 4 83.62 -37.17 -8.34
N ALA A 5 84.13 -36.21 -7.58
CA ALA A 5 83.31 -35.35 -6.71
C ALA A 5 82.48 -34.35 -7.52
N LYS A 6 83.03 -33.79 -8.61
CA LYS A 6 82.28 -32.87 -9.48
C LYS A 6 81.11 -33.57 -10.20
N ILE A 7 81.32 -34.80 -10.65
CA ILE A 7 80.28 -35.60 -11.32
C ILE A 7 79.16 -35.96 -10.35
N ALA A 8 79.48 -36.36 -9.12
CA ALA A 8 78.48 -36.68 -8.10
C ALA A 8 77.61 -35.46 -7.73
N THR A 9 78.20 -34.28 -7.58
CA THR A 9 77.45 -33.05 -7.28
C THR A 9 76.53 -32.63 -8.43
N ILE A 10 77.00 -32.73 -9.69
CA ILE A 10 76.18 -32.41 -10.86
C ILE A 10 75.01 -33.39 -11.00
N PHE A 11 75.25 -34.69 -10.78
CA PHE A 11 74.19 -35.69 -10.81
C PHE A 11 73.13 -35.46 -9.73
N SER A 12 73.56 -35.06 -8.53
CA SER A 12 72.65 -34.75 -7.43
C SER A 12 71.80 -33.51 -7.72
N ILE A 13 72.37 -32.47 -8.33
CA ILE A 13 71.62 -31.26 -8.71
C ILE A 13 70.63 -31.56 -9.84
N ILE A 14 71.03 -32.35 -10.84
CA ILE A 14 70.13 -32.76 -11.93
C ILE A 14 69.01 -33.66 -11.40
N ALA A 15 69.30 -34.58 -10.47
CA ALA A 15 68.27 -35.41 -9.85
C ALA A 15 67.29 -34.58 -9.02
N VAL A 16 67.76 -33.60 -8.24
CA VAL A 16 66.88 -32.70 -7.48
C VAL A 16 66.06 -31.82 -8.43
N ALA A 17 66.66 -31.27 -9.48
CA ALA A 17 65.94 -30.47 -10.48
C ALA A 17 64.93 -31.31 -11.30
N ALA A 18 65.24 -32.56 -11.62
CA ALA A 18 64.33 -33.48 -12.29
C ALA A 18 63.17 -33.90 -11.37
N VAL A 19 63.42 -34.13 -10.08
CA VAL A 19 62.37 -34.41 -9.09
C VAL A 19 61.49 -33.17 -8.89
N LEU A 20 62.06 -31.96 -8.85
CA LEU A 20 61.30 -30.71 -8.78
C LEU A 20 60.48 -30.47 -10.07
N ALA A 21 61.04 -30.79 -11.24
CA ALA A 21 60.37 -30.64 -12.54
C ALA A 21 59.33 -31.76 -12.81
N LEU A 22 59.41 -32.90 -12.12
CA LEU A 22 58.39 -33.96 -12.15
C LEU A 22 57.17 -33.63 -11.28
N MET A 23 57.28 -32.65 -10.37
CA MET A 23 56.16 -32.09 -9.62
C MET A 23 55.45 -30.98 -10.40
N VAL A 24 55.25 -31.17 -11.70
CA VAL A 24 54.17 -30.46 -12.42
C VAL A 24 52.87 -31.13 -11.95
N PHE A 25 52.46 -30.81 -10.72
CA PHE A 25 51.10 -31.08 -10.28
C PHE A 25 50.23 -30.20 -11.17
N ALA A 26 49.42 -30.83 -12.03
CA ALA A 26 48.33 -30.12 -12.68
C ALA A 26 47.57 -29.40 -11.56
N ALA A 27 47.40 -28.08 -11.69
CA ALA A 27 46.67 -27.31 -10.70
C ALA A 27 45.31 -28.00 -10.47
N PRO A 28 44.87 -28.15 -9.21
CA PRO A 28 43.58 -28.75 -8.92
C PRO A 28 42.49 -27.98 -9.67
N LYS A 29 41.55 -28.73 -10.22
CA LYS A 29 40.36 -28.22 -10.89
C LYS A 29 39.46 -27.54 -9.86
N LYS A 30 38.66 -26.54 -10.26
CA LYS A 30 37.84 -25.72 -9.35
C LYS A 30 37.08 -26.59 -8.35
N CYS A 31 36.26 -27.50 -8.89
CA CYS A 31 35.53 -28.55 -8.17
C CYS A 31 36.31 -29.63 -7.40
N ASN A 32 37.61 -29.47 -7.20
CA ASN A 32 38.43 -30.30 -6.30
C ASN A 32 39.66 -29.54 -5.79
N ASN A 33 39.54 -28.22 -5.58
CA ASN A 33 40.64 -27.39 -5.08
C ASN A 33 40.43 -26.93 -3.62
N GLY A 34 39.24 -27.16 -3.04
CA GLY A 34 38.89 -26.80 -1.67
C GLY A 34 38.57 -25.33 -1.45
N VAL A 35 38.26 -24.58 -2.51
CA VAL A 35 37.91 -23.15 -2.51
C VAL A 35 36.53 -23.00 -3.12
N ASP A 36 35.71 -22.15 -2.52
CA ASP A 36 34.48 -21.64 -3.10
C ASP A 36 34.84 -20.55 -4.13
N ASP A 37 35.00 -20.96 -5.39
CA ASP A 37 35.47 -20.16 -6.52
C ASP A 37 34.36 -19.32 -7.19
N ASP A 38 33.08 -19.56 -6.89
CA ASP A 38 31.92 -18.80 -7.38
C ASP A 38 31.15 -18.05 -6.28
N ASN A 39 31.48 -18.31 -5.01
CA ASN A 39 30.95 -17.67 -3.82
C ASN A 39 29.46 -17.98 -3.55
N ASP A 40 29.01 -19.19 -3.88
CA ASP A 40 27.66 -19.70 -3.58
C ASP A 40 27.58 -20.37 -2.18
N GLY A 41 28.73 -20.56 -1.51
CA GLY A 41 28.86 -21.18 -0.19
C GLY A 41 29.00 -22.70 -0.20
N LEU A 42 28.95 -23.29 -1.39
CA LEU A 42 29.39 -24.63 -1.74
C LEU A 42 30.82 -24.50 -2.29
N ILE A 43 31.50 -25.63 -2.54
CA ILE A 43 32.98 -25.59 -2.66
C ILE A 43 33.46 -26.55 -3.74
N ASP A 44 33.03 -27.80 -3.68
CA ASP A 44 33.64 -28.84 -4.50
C ASP A 44 32.63 -29.97 -4.76
N PHE A 45 32.97 -30.80 -5.75
CA PHE A 45 32.27 -32.05 -5.98
C PHE A 45 32.45 -33.02 -4.78
N GLY A 46 31.35 -33.37 -4.11
CA GLY A 46 31.31 -34.45 -3.13
C GLY A 46 31.99 -34.17 -1.78
N VAL A 47 32.10 -32.91 -1.35
CA VAL A 47 32.60 -32.55 0.00
C VAL A 47 31.51 -32.62 1.07
N ASN A 48 31.92 -32.84 2.34
CA ASN A 48 31.03 -33.19 3.45
C ASN A 48 30.69 -31.99 4.35
N GLN A 49 29.38 -31.85 4.64
CA GLN A 49 28.62 -30.97 5.57
C GLN A 49 27.69 -29.94 4.92
N SER A 50 27.97 -29.44 3.71
CA SER A 50 27.07 -28.53 2.96
C SER A 50 26.39 -29.16 1.74
N GLY A 51 26.81 -30.36 1.33
CA GLY A 51 26.37 -30.98 0.07
C GLY A 51 27.46 -30.93 -0.99
N SER A 52 27.26 -31.64 -2.10
CA SER A 52 28.10 -31.42 -3.29
C SER A 52 27.66 -30.12 -3.92
N ASP A 53 28.63 -29.35 -4.37
CA ASP A 53 28.41 -28.21 -5.25
C ASP A 53 27.57 -28.62 -6.49
N PRO A 54 26.41 -27.98 -6.75
CA PRO A 54 25.52 -28.23 -7.88
C PRO A 54 26.10 -27.83 -9.24
N GLY A 55 26.97 -26.83 -9.26
CA GLY A 55 27.63 -26.39 -10.47
C GLY A 55 28.79 -27.30 -10.88
N CYS A 56 29.26 -28.16 -9.97
CA CYS A 56 30.22 -29.20 -10.26
C CYS A 56 29.63 -30.47 -10.89
N SER A 57 29.86 -30.70 -12.19
CA SER A 57 29.52 -31.98 -12.84
C SER A 57 30.43 -33.17 -12.42
N GLY A 58 31.56 -32.87 -11.79
CA GLY A 58 32.50 -33.85 -11.24
C GLY A 58 33.81 -33.21 -10.76
N ALA A 59 34.64 -33.97 -10.03
CA ALA A 59 35.92 -33.49 -9.46
C ALA A 59 37.01 -33.08 -10.49
N GLN A 60 36.71 -33.10 -11.79
CA GLN A 60 37.60 -32.65 -12.86
C GLN A 60 37.05 -31.42 -13.61
N ASP A 61 35.88 -30.93 -13.18
CA ASP A 61 35.22 -29.78 -13.77
C ASP A 61 35.99 -28.48 -13.49
N ASN A 62 36.00 -27.58 -14.48
CA ASN A 62 36.77 -26.34 -14.41
C ASN A 62 35.96 -25.16 -13.87
N THR A 63 34.66 -25.35 -13.64
CA THR A 63 33.74 -24.34 -13.13
C THR A 63 32.94 -24.95 -12.00
N GLU A 64 32.68 -24.14 -10.98
CA GLU A 64 31.68 -24.40 -9.93
C GLU A 64 30.30 -23.88 -10.33
N THR A 65 30.14 -23.45 -11.60
CA THR A 65 28.88 -23.01 -12.18
C THR A 65 28.32 -24.04 -13.16
N SER A 66 27.00 -24.21 -13.21
CA SER A 66 26.29 -25.08 -14.17
C SER A 66 25.32 -24.33 -15.08
N THR A 67 25.56 -24.44 -16.40
CA THR A 67 24.67 -23.89 -17.44
C THR A 67 23.23 -24.43 -17.45
N SER A 68 22.93 -25.44 -16.63
CA SER A 68 21.57 -25.99 -16.51
C SER A 68 20.76 -25.43 -15.34
N LEU A 69 21.41 -24.68 -14.44
CA LEU A 69 20.80 -24.09 -13.26
C LEU A 69 20.71 -22.59 -13.49
N VAL A 70 19.50 -22.02 -13.50
CA VAL A 70 19.34 -20.60 -13.85
C VAL A 70 20.15 -19.74 -12.88
N CYS A 71 20.01 -19.98 -11.59
CA CYS A 71 20.74 -19.30 -10.52
C CYS A 71 22.21 -19.70 -10.33
N ASP A 72 22.83 -20.36 -11.31
CA ASP A 72 24.24 -20.78 -11.25
C ASP A 72 24.84 -20.94 -12.67
N ASN A 73 24.24 -20.29 -13.68
CA ASN A 73 24.66 -20.45 -15.06
C ASN A 73 25.79 -19.48 -15.47
N GLY A 74 26.06 -18.46 -14.64
CA GLY A 74 27.00 -17.39 -14.92
C GLY A 74 26.41 -16.26 -15.76
N ALA A 75 25.08 -16.20 -15.91
CA ALA A 75 24.40 -15.20 -16.72
C ALA A 75 23.04 -14.82 -16.13
N ASP A 76 22.87 -13.50 -16.08
CA ASP A 76 21.66 -12.72 -15.83
C ASP A 76 20.50 -13.18 -16.74
N ALA A 77 19.34 -13.47 -16.14
CA ALA A 77 18.17 -13.91 -16.85
C ALA A 77 17.49 -12.74 -17.55
N THR A 78 17.22 -12.88 -18.84
CA THR A 78 16.64 -11.76 -19.63
C THR A 78 15.21 -11.33 -19.23
N ASN A 79 14.65 -11.97 -18.20
CA ASN A 79 13.27 -11.88 -17.76
C ASN A 79 13.13 -11.70 -16.25
N ASP A 80 14.18 -11.23 -15.56
CA ASP A 80 14.17 -10.77 -14.15
C ASP A 80 14.38 -9.25 -14.03
N ARG A 81 14.51 -8.55 -15.17
CA ARG A 81 14.66 -7.09 -15.32
C ARG A 81 15.75 -6.44 -14.47
N ASP A 82 16.64 -7.21 -13.85
CA ASP A 82 17.72 -6.67 -13.06
C ASP A 82 19.05 -6.78 -13.85
N THR A 83 20.19 -6.60 -13.19
CA THR A 83 21.50 -6.76 -13.87
C THR A 83 22.44 -7.64 -13.06
N LEU A 84 21.83 -8.36 -12.11
CA LEU A 84 22.40 -9.31 -11.22
C LEU A 84 22.21 -10.68 -11.87
N ALA A 85 22.90 -11.65 -11.30
CA ALA A 85 23.00 -12.97 -11.87
C ALA A 85 23.48 -13.89 -10.78
N ASP A 86 22.87 -15.07 -10.77
CA ASP A 86 23.23 -16.23 -9.97
C ASP A 86 23.14 -16.02 -8.45
N PHE A 87 22.97 -17.12 -7.75
CA PHE A 87 23.06 -17.14 -6.30
C PHE A 87 24.49 -16.89 -5.84
N ARG A 88 24.68 -15.90 -4.96
CA ARG A 88 25.94 -15.69 -4.24
C ARG A 88 25.69 -15.28 -2.80
N LEU A 89 26.58 -15.65 -1.89
CA LEU A 89 26.53 -15.24 -0.48
C LEU A 89 26.60 -13.71 -0.28
N SER A 90 27.06 -12.97 -1.29
CA SER A 90 27.10 -11.50 -1.28
C SER A 90 27.04 -10.97 -2.71
N GLY A 91 26.07 -10.10 -2.99
CA GLY A 91 25.90 -9.49 -4.32
C GLY A 91 25.55 -10.51 -5.40
N GLY A 92 24.82 -11.56 -5.02
CA GLY A 92 24.11 -12.41 -5.96
C GLY A 92 22.78 -11.78 -6.34
N ASP A 93 22.10 -12.47 -7.23
CA ASP A 93 20.75 -12.17 -7.67
C ASP A 93 19.72 -12.33 -6.52
N PRO A 94 18.86 -11.33 -6.28
CA PRO A 94 17.78 -11.40 -5.28
C PRO A 94 16.74 -12.49 -5.54
N GLY A 95 16.44 -12.84 -6.79
CA GLY A 95 15.50 -13.90 -7.17
C GLY A 95 16.06 -15.30 -6.99
N CYS A 96 17.36 -15.40 -6.79
CA CYS A 96 18.02 -16.62 -6.39
C CYS A 96 18.09 -16.75 -4.86
N VAL A 97 17.27 -17.62 -4.27
CA VAL A 97 17.37 -18.03 -2.85
C VAL A 97 18.41 -19.14 -2.68
N SER A 98 18.70 -19.89 -3.73
CA SER A 98 19.76 -20.91 -3.81
C SER A 98 20.31 -21.09 -5.22
N ALA A 99 21.53 -21.64 -5.34
CA ALA A 99 22.15 -21.99 -6.64
C ALA A 99 21.33 -22.99 -7.48
N THR A 100 20.35 -23.68 -6.86
CA THR A 100 19.49 -24.64 -7.55
C THR A 100 18.11 -24.10 -7.90
N ASP A 101 17.84 -22.84 -7.60
CA ASP A 101 16.56 -22.23 -7.93
C ASP A 101 16.37 -22.12 -9.44
N SER A 102 15.10 -22.12 -9.86
CA SER A 102 14.73 -22.22 -11.26
C SER A 102 14.48 -20.87 -11.94
N SER A 103 14.61 -19.76 -11.22
CA SER A 103 14.30 -18.42 -11.67
C SER A 103 15.17 -17.40 -10.93
N GLU A 104 15.51 -16.31 -11.61
CA GLU A 104 16.15 -15.11 -11.04
C GLU A 104 15.11 -13.99 -10.76
N ILE A 105 13.81 -14.31 -10.91
CA ILE A 105 12.69 -13.41 -10.62
C ILE A 105 12.39 -13.39 -9.11
N ASP A 106 12.30 -12.20 -8.51
CA ASP A 106 12.14 -11.96 -7.07
C ASP A 106 10.93 -11.09 -6.68
N GLY A 107 10.31 -10.41 -7.64
CA GLY A 107 9.22 -9.47 -7.48
C GLY A 107 8.01 -9.76 -8.37
N VAL A 108 7.04 -8.86 -8.31
CA VAL A 108 5.97 -8.78 -9.32
C VAL A 108 6.45 -7.88 -10.46
N CYS A 109 7.28 -6.89 -10.14
CA CYS A 109 7.80 -5.91 -11.07
C CYS A 109 9.04 -6.35 -11.87
N ASP A 110 9.29 -7.64 -11.94
CA ASP A 110 10.48 -8.18 -12.58
C ASP A 110 10.25 -9.45 -13.41
N ASP A 111 8.99 -9.87 -13.61
CA ASP A 111 8.64 -11.09 -14.35
C ASP A 111 8.21 -10.86 -15.82
N LEU A 112 8.15 -9.60 -16.27
CA LEU A 112 7.68 -9.14 -17.59
C LEU A 112 6.20 -9.38 -17.88
N ASP A 113 5.42 -9.81 -16.89
CA ASP A 113 3.98 -9.99 -17.03
C ASP A 113 3.25 -8.71 -16.60
N ASP A 114 1.94 -8.79 -16.38
CA ASP A 114 1.04 -7.69 -16.03
C ASP A 114 0.24 -8.20 -14.83
N GLU A 115 0.37 -7.53 -13.69
CA GLU A 115 -0.36 -7.92 -12.49
C GLU A 115 -1.85 -7.68 -12.71
N THR A 116 -2.58 -8.78 -12.90
CA THR A 116 -4.05 -8.74 -13.13
C THR A 116 -4.91 -7.96 -12.11
N ASN A 117 -4.32 -7.54 -10.99
CA ASN A 117 -4.99 -6.90 -9.87
C ASN A 117 -4.83 -5.35 -9.87
N ASP A 118 -3.87 -4.77 -10.63
CA ASP A 118 -3.59 -3.33 -10.80
C ASP A 118 -4.48 -2.64 -11.86
N ARG A 119 -5.11 -3.44 -12.72
CA ARG A 119 -6.12 -3.02 -13.70
C ARG A 119 -5.65 -2.04 -14.78
N ASP A 120 -4.36 -1.86 -15.00
CA ASP A 120 -3.86 -0.87 -15.96
C ASP A 120 -3.32 -1.48 -17.27
N THR A 121 -3.16 -2.81 -17.29
CA THR A 121 -2.68 -3.63 -18.41
C THR A 121 -1.26 -3.32 -18.87
N LEU A 122 -0.52 -2.58 -18.05
CA LEU A 122 0.88 -2.30 -18.27
C LEU A 122 1.69 -3.49 -17.80
N THR A 123 2.83 -3.64 -18.46
CA THR A 123 3.84 -4.61 -18.05
C THR A 123 4.95 -3.84 -17.37
N ASP A 124 5.73 -4.50 -16.53
CA ASP A 124 6.64 -3.90 -15.55
C ASP A 124 7.57 -2.80 -16.13
N SER A 125 7.92 -2.90 -17.42
CA SER A 125 8.78 -1.93 -18.13
C SER A 125 8.18 -0.55 -18.36
N THR A 126 6.86 -0.49 -18.33
CA THR A 126 6.05 0.70 -18.56
C THR A 126 5.10 0.99 -17.41
N ASP A 127 5.01 0.06 -16.48
CA ASP A 127 4.17 0.12 -15.30
C ASP A 127 4.67 1.19 -14.29
N PRO A 128 3.82 2.17 -13.91
CA PRO A 128 4.14 3.18 -12.91
C PRO A 128 4.25 2.67 -11.47
N GLY A 129 3.57 1.58 -11.11
CA GLY A 129 3.66 0.90 -9.81
C GLY A 129 4.98 0.17 -9.62
N CYS A 130 5.65 -0.18 -10.72
CA CYS A 130 7.01 -0.68 -10.72
C CYS A 130 8.08 0.43 -10.57
N THR A 131 8.29 0.87 -9.33
CA THR A 131 9.38 1.78 -8.97
C THR A 131 10.73 1.08 -8.83
N SER A 132 10.72 -0.21 -8.51
CA SER A 132 11.87 -1.11 -8.43
C SER A 132 11.50 -2.53 -8.87
N THR A 133 12.48 -3.32 -9.31
CA THR A 133 12.25 -4.74 -9.69
C THR A 133 11.77 -5.58 -8.50
N SER A 134 12.24 -5.24 -7.30
CA SER A 134 11.85 -5.91 -6.05
C SER A 134 10.48 -5.49 -5.50
N ASP A 135 9.71 -4.67 -6.22
CA ASP A 135 8.39 -4.25 -5.77
C ASP A 135 7.43 -5.46 -5.77
N THR A 136 6.61 -5.55 -4.72
CA THR A 136 5.75 -6.71 -4.46
C THR A 136 4.35 -6.59 -5.07
N SER A 137 4.10 -5.54 -5.84
CA SER A 137 2.84 -5.25 -6.54
C SER A 137 3.09 -4.14 -7.57
N GLU A 138 2.24 -4.10 -8.60
CA GLU A 138 2.18 -3.06 -9.64
C GLU A 138 1.14 -1.97 -9.32
N ILE A 139 0.52 -2.02 -8.13
CA ILE A 139 -0.44 -1.01 -7.66
C ILE A 139 0.28 0.34 -7.43
N ASP A 140 -0.24 1.40 -8.05
CA ASP A 140 0.35 2.75 -8.01
C ASP A 140 -0.63 3.86 -7.56
N GLY A 141 -1.90 3.52 -7.35
CA GLY A 141 -2.97 4.41 -6.89
C GLY A 141 -3.81 3.85 -5.75
N GLU A 142 -4.85 4.61 -5.37
CA GLU A 142 -5.97 4.06 -4.59
C GLU A 142 -7.03 3.44 -5.53
N CYS A 143 -6.99 3.79 -6.81
CA CYS A 143 -7.98 3.39 -7.82
C CYS A 143 -7.71 2.05 -8.51
N ASP A 144 -6.68 1.34 -8.06
CA ASP A 144 -6.23 0.03 -8.52
C ASP A 144 -5.91 -0.94 -7.37
N ASP A 145 -6.15 -0.58 -6.11
CA ASP A 145 -5.72 -1.39 -4.96
C ASP A 145 -6.75 -2.42 -4.46
N ILE A 146 -7.91 -2.52 -5.14
CA ILE A 146 -9.01 -3.44 -4.84
C ILE A 146 -9.69 -3.12 -3.50
N THR A 147 -9.40 -1.96 -2.92
CA THR A 147 -10.02 -1.47 -1.69
C THR A 147 -10.87 -0.24 -1.98
N ASP A 148 -11.71 0.07 -1.00
CA ASP A 148 -12.55 1.27 -0.94
C ASP A 148 -11.82 2.21 0.02
N SER A 149 -11.53 3.42 -0.43
CA SER A 149 -10.63 4.32 0.26
C SER A 149 -11.19 4.65 1.64
N ALA A 150 -10.35 4.52 2.66
CA ALA A 150 -10.75 4.98 3.98
C ALA A 150 -10.97 6.49 4.04
N SER A 151 -10.69 7.23 2.96
CA SER A 151 -10.86 8.67 2.82
C SER A 151 -12.13 9.13 2.10
N ASP A 152 -12.82 8.27 1.33
CA ASP A 152 -14.04 8.64 0.59
C ASP A 152 -15.34 8.09 1.22
N ALA A 153 -16.51 8.70 0.97
CA ALA A 153 -17.74 8.36 1.69
C ALA A 153 -18.65 7.32 1.01
N ASP A 154 -18.38 6.91 -0.23
CA ASP A 154 -19.43 6.34 -1.10
C ASP A 154 -19.47 4.80 -1.18
N SER A 155 -18.47 4.16 -0.56
CA SER A 155 -18.33 2.69 -0.48
C SER A 155 -18.18 2.02 -1.85
N LEU A 156 -17.87 2.80 -2.89
CA LEU A 156 -17.37 2.31 -4.16
C LEU A 156 -15.85 2.23 -4.05
N GLY A 157 -15.23 1.79 -5.12
CA GLY A 157 -13.80 1.57 -5.15
C GLY A 157 -13.35 1.28 -6.56
N ASP A 158 -12.11 1.67 -6.86
CA ASP A 158 -11.42 1.50 -8.11
C ASP A 158 -12.25 1.96 -9.34
N ALA A 159 -12.22 1.20 -10.43
CA ALA A 159 -13.02 1.38 -11.65
C ALA A 159 -14.55 1.47 -11.45
N THR A 160 -15.10 1.16 -10.27
CA THR A 160 -16.53 1.41 -9.98
C THR A 160 -16.78 2.74 -9.29
N ASP A 161 -15.72 3.34 -8.77
CA ASP A 161 -15.70 4.62 -8.11
C ASP A 161 -15.70 5.79 -9.12
N PRO A 162 -16.63 6.75 -8.99
CA PRO A 162 -16.62 8.01 -9.74
C PRO A 162 -15.35 8.87 -9.57
N GLY A 163 -14.69 8.78 -8.40
CA GLY A 163 -13.37 9.30 -8.04
C GLY A 163 -12.24 8.89 -8.96
N CYS A 164 -12.35 7.69 -9.51
CA CYS A 164 -11.27 7.08 -10.30
C CYS A 164 -11.36 7.45 -11.77
N THR A 165 -10.56 8.44 -12.17
CA THR A 165 -10.39 8.83 -13.59
C THR A 165 -9.24 8.08 -14.28
N SER A 166 -8.30 7.58 -13.48
CA SER A 166 -7.11 6.80 -13.81
C SER A 166 -6.91 5.73 -12.74
N THR A 167 -6.24 4.62 -13.07
CA THR A 167 -5.80 3.61 -12.09
C THR A 167 -4.79 4.20 -11.10
N SER A 168 -3.89 5.05 -11.61
CA SER A 168 -2.88 5.78 -10.84
C SER A 168 -3.40 6.97 -10.00
N ASP A 169 -4.71 7.15 -9.89
CA ASP A 169 -5.25 8.25 -9.08
C ASP A 169 -5.01 7.94 -7.59
N THR A 170 -4.48 8.91 -6.85
CA THR A 170 -4.10 8.72 -5.44
C THR A 170 -5.26 8.94 -4.46
N SER A 171 -6.49 8.97 -4.97
CA SER A 171 -7.70 9.23 -4.19
C SER A 171 -8.93 8.88 -5.01
N GLU A 172 -9.93 8.32 -4.33
CA GLU A 172 -11.26 8.02 -4.86
C GLU A 172 -12.27 9.17 -4.64
N ILE A 173 -11.78 10.38 -4.33
CA ILE A 173 -12.64 11.54 -4.06
C ILE A 173 -12.86 12.31 -5.38
N ASP A 174 -14.12 12.45 -5.84
CA ASP A 174 -14.50 13.30 -6.98
C ASP A 174 -15.27 14.59 -6.59
N GLY A 175 -15.59 14.77 -5.31
CA GLY A 175 -16.45 15.84 -4.84
C GLY A 175 -16.02 16.49 -3.51
N GLN A 176 -16.90 17.35 -3.02
CA GLN A 176 -16.86 17.85 -1.63
C GLN A 176 -17.82 17.05 -0.73
N CYS A 177 -18.61 16.17 -1.33
CA CYS A 177 -19.72 15.46 -0.70
C CYS A 177 -19.43 13.98 -0.48
N ASP A 178 -18.16 13.62 -0.65
CA ASP A 178 -17.55 12.32 -0.51
C ASP A 178 -16.15 12.41 0.14
N ASP A 179 -15.66 13.59 0.54
CA ASP A 179 -14.28 13.81 0.98
C ASP A 179 -14.06 13.74 2.50
N LYS A 180 -15.12 13.39 3.26
CA LYS A 180 -15.10 13.31 4.73
C LYS A 180 -14.71 14.63 5.39
N SER A 181 -14.91 15.75 4.71
CA SER A 181 -14.63 17.10 5.21
C SER A 181 -15.87 17.98 5.24
N ASP A 182 -16.07 18.66 6.36
CA ASP A 182 -17.09 19.72 6.53
C ASP A 182 -16.58 21.01 5.86
N ASN A 183 -16.76 21.09 4.54
CA ASN A 183 -16.26 22.13 3.65
C ASN A 183 -17.02 23.45 3.77
N ASP A 184 -18.26 23.43 4.24
CA ASP A 184 -19.07 24.63 4.46
C ASP A 184 -19.18 25.07 5.94
N GLY A 185 -18.73 24.21 6.86
CA GLY A 185 -18.62 24.47 8.30
C GLY A 185 -19.94 24.29 9.07
N ASP A 186 -20.91 23.57 8.53
CA ASP A 186 -22.24 23.35 9.10
C ASP A 186 -22.36 22.15 10.04
N THR A 187 -21.26 21.41 10.23
CA THR A 187 -21.10 20.19 11.05
C THR A 187 -21.64 18.90 10.45
N HIS A 188 -22.25 18.97 9.26
CA HIS A 188 -22.38 17.84 8.36
C HIS A 188 -21.12 17.77 7.47
N THR A 189 -21.02 16.78 6.61
CA THR A 189 -19.71 16.46 5.99
C THR A 189 -19.89 15.92 4.59
N ASP A 190 -20.82 14.98 4.40
CA ASP A 190 -20.95 14.30 3.11
C ASP A 190 -22.39 13.90 2.84
N TYR A 191 -22.65 13.47 1.62
CA TYR A 191 -23.82 12.69 1.30
C TYR A 191 -23.80 11.37 2.11
N GLY A 192 -24.82 11.07 2.91
CA GLY A 192 -24.73 9.85 3.75
C GLY A 192 -25.89 9.58 4.70
N ALA A 193 -25.72 8.60 5.59
CA ALA A 193 -26.78 8.15 6.52
C ALA A 193 -26.58 8.58 7.99
N SER A 194 -25.37 8.98 8.39
CA SER A 194 -25.04 9.27 9.80
C SER A 194 -24.97 10.77 10.12
N GLN A 195 -24.46 11.59 9.20
CA GLN A 195 -24.44 13.06 9.25
C GLN A 195 -24.58 13.58 7.82
N ARG A 196 -25.77 13.34 7.25
CA ARG A 196 -26.07 13.76 5.88
C ARG A 196 -25.96 15.28 5.80
N ASP A 197 -25.04 15.74 4.98
CA ASP A 197 -25.07 17.11 4.52
C ASP A 197 -26.30 17.33 3.64
N SER A 198 -26.98 18.45 3.86
CA SER A 198 -28.26 18.75 3.19
C SER A 198 -28.07 19.29 1.79
N LYS A 199 -26.91 19.87 1.49
CA LYS A 199 -26.55 20.46 0.21
C LYS A 199 -25.89 19.47 -0.72
N CYS A 200 -25.35 18.39 -0.18
CA CYS A 200 -24.95 17.23 -0.97
C CYS A 200 -26.14 16.48 -1.57
N ALA A 201 -26.30 16.53 -2.90
CA ALA A 201 -27.34 15.78 -3.62
C ALA A 201 -26.94 14.34 -3.97
N SER A 202 -25.63 14.08 -4.05
CA SER A 202 -24.99 12.79 -4.30
C SER A 202 -23.56 12.80 -3.76
N PHE A 203 -22.90 11.65 -3.74
CA PHE A 203 -21.48 11.56 -3.42
C PHE A 203 -20.61 12.36 -4.41
N SER A 204 -20.87 12.24 -5.72
CA SER A 204 -20.18 13.03 -6.75
C SER A 204 -20.52 14.52 -6.85
N ASP A 205 -21.15 15.09 -5.83
CA ASP A 205 -21.44 16.52 -5.81
C ASP A 205 -20.20 17.29 -5.33
N ASN A 206 -19.90 18.41 -5.99
CA ASN A 206 -18.65 19.13 -5.78
C ASN A 206 -18.82 20.42 -4.97
N ASP A 207 -20.01 20.63 -4.41
CA ASP A 207 -20.36 21.80 -3.65
C ASP A 207 -21.23 21.40 -2.44
N GLU A 208 -20.63 21.43 -1.25
CA GLU A 208 -21.36 21.27 0.02
C GLU A 208 -22.01 22.61 0.44
N SER A 209 -21.75 23.72 -0.24
CA SER A 209 -22.34 25.00 0.15
C SER A 209 -23.82 25.13 -0.24
N PRO A 210 -24.58 25.99 0.47
CA PRO A 210 -24.19 26.81 1.62
C PRO A 210 -24.46 26.16 2.99
N LYS A 211 -23.70 26.62 3.99
CA LYS A 211 -23.87 26.30 5.42
C LYS A 211 -25.33 26.24 5.83
N ASP A 212 -25.82 25.07 6.23
CA ASP A 212 -27.21 24.87 6.64
C ASP A 212 -27.32 23.90 7.82
N SER A 213 -27.52 24.45 9.02
CA SER A 213 -27.50 23.67 10.25
C SER A 213 -28.64 24.05 11.18
N CYS A 214 -29.08 23.07 11.98
CA CYS A 214 -30.06 23.29 13.01
C CYS A 214 -29.73 22.53 14.29
N SER A 215 -29.60 23.26 15.40
CA SER A 215 -29.43 22.71 16.73
C SER A 215 -30.54 23.21 17.65
N ASP A 216 -31.15 22.27 18.38
CA ASP A 216 -32.26 22.51 19.29
C ASP A 216 -31.87 22.08 20.70
N THR A 217 -31.95 23.01 21.67
CA THR A 217 -31.50 22.78 23.05
C THR A 217 -32.40 21.85 23.86
N ASP A 218 -33.67 21.69 23.52
CA ASP A 218 -34.58 20.79 24.24
C ASP A 218 -35.06 19.59 23.40
N GLY A 219 -34.74 19.58 22.11
CA GLY A 219 -34.73 18.39 21.28
C GLY A 219 -36.10 18.05 20.70
N GLY A 220 -36.79 19.03 20.13
CA GLY A 220 -38.02 18.87 19.39
C GLY A 220 -39.14 19.75 19.94
N GLN A 221 -40.36 19.22 19.96
CA GLN A 221 -41.53 19.97 20.43
C GLN A 221 -41.78 19.69 21.93
N ILE A 222 -40.93 20.21 22.81
CA ILE A 222 -40.95 20.03 24.26
C ILE A 222 -41.51 21.26 25.00
N SER A 223 -42.84 21.39 25.00
CA SER A 223 -43.55 22.51 25.67
C SER A 223 -43.30 22.72 27.17
N GLY A 224 -42.63 21.81 27.89
CA GLY A 224 -42.38 21.90 29.32
C GLY A 224 -41.06 22.59 29.70
N THR A 225 -40.22 22.88 28.72
CA THR A 225 -38.90 23.51 28.88
C THR A 225 -38.84 24.69 27.91
N GLN A 226 -38.07 25.72 28.24
CA GLN A 226 -37.78 26.77 27.26
C GLN A 226 -36.60 26.32 26.41
N GLY A 227 -36.86 25.98 25.16
CA GLY A 227 -35.89 25.65 24.13
C GLY A 227 -35.39 26.88 23.36
N THR A 228 -34.29 26.69 22.65
CA THR A 228 -33.75 27.61 21.66
C THR A 228 -33.23 26.80 20.50
N VAL A 229 -33.69 27.17 19.30
CA VAL A 229 -33.19 26.64 18.04
C VAL A 229 -32.20 27.65 17.46
N SER A 230 -31.01 27.18 17.09
CA SER A 230 -29.97 28.00 16.50
C SER A 230 -29.17 27.23 15.47
N GLY A 231 -28.64 27.94 14.50
CA GLY A 231 -27.85 27.37 13.42
C GLY A 231 -27.70 28.40 12.30
N ASP A 232 -27.58 27.90 11.08
CA ASP A 232 -27.44 28.69 9.86
C ASP A 232 -28.45 28.19 8.83
N ASP A 233 -29.11 29.09 8.11
CA ASP A 233 -30.06 28.80 7.03
C ASP A 233 -29.56 29.54 5.79
N GLU A 234 -29.12 28.83 4.76
CA GLU A 234 -28.42 29.40 3.59
C GLU A 234 -27.27 30.35 3.99
N SER A 235 -26.42 29.93 4.94
CA SER A 235 -25.35 30.73 5.57
C SER A 235 -25.81 31.97 6.34
N VAL A 236 -27.10 32.09 6.65
CA VAL A 236 -27.64 33.14 7.51
C VAL A 236 -27.82 32.60 8.93
N PRO A 237 -27.03 33.08 9.91
CA PRO A 237 -27.16 32.60 11.27
C PRO A 237 -28.47 33.04 11.90
N TYR A 238 -29.13 32.12 12.61
CA TYR A 238 -30.37 32.39 13.34
C TYR A 238 -30.32 31.86 14.78
N SER A 239 -31.18 32.43 15.62
CA SER A 239 -31.40 31.97 17.00
C SER A 239 -32.81 32.36 17.43
N LEU A 240 -33.64 31.35 17.69
CA LEU A 240 -35.06 31.46 17.96
C LEU A 240 -35.37 30.73 19.26
N THR A 241 -35.75 31.49 20.28
CA THR A 241 -36.10 30.97 21.60
C THR A 241 -37.61 30.87 21.74
N ASP A 242 -38.07 29.82 22.40
CA ASP A 242 -39.50 29.64 22.70
C ASP A 242 -40.04 30.79 23.51
N PHE A 243 -41.28 31.18 23.18
CA PHE A 243 -41.90 32.32 23.83
C PHE A 243 -43.42 32.16 23.96
N CYS A 244 -43.94 32.76 25.03
CA CYS A 244 -45.37 32.84 25.26
C CYS A 244 -45.98 33.95 24.41
N VAL A 245 -46.84 33.59 23.45
CA VAL A 245 -47.65 34.54 22.68
C VAL A 245 -48.67 35.23 23.60
N ASP A 246 -49.28 34.44 24.48
CA ASP A 246 -50.19 34.90 25.52
C ASP A 246 -50.10 34.00 26.77
N ALA A 247 -51.03 34.17 27.71
CA ALA A 247 -51.01 33.44 28.99
C ALA A 247 -51.19 31.92 28.86
N VAL A 248 -51.60 31.38 27.71
CA VAL A 248 -51.90 29.95 27.50
C VAL A 248 -51.32 29.38 26.20
N THR A 249 -50.80 30.23 25.31
CA THR A 249 -50.25 29.84 24.00
C THR A 249 -48.74 30.02 23.97
N LEU A 250 -48.04 28.91 23.74
CA LEU A 250 -46.60 28.84 23.53
C LEU A 250 -46.31 28.73 22.03
N THR A 251 -45.40 29.56 21.50
CA THR A 251 -44.75 29.28 20.22
C THR A 251 -43.48 28.50 20.52
N GLU A 252 -43.49 27.27 20.02
CA GLU A 252 -42.40 26.30 20.12
C GLU A 252 -41.59 26.33 18.83
N TYR A 253 -40.29 26.60 18.92
CA TYR A 253 -39.34 26.44 17.83
C TYR A 253 -38.67 25.07 17.95
N TYR A 254 -38.50 24.39 16.83
CA TYR A 254 -37.80 23.10 16.80
C TYR A 254 -37.08 22.89 15.47
N CYS A 255 -36.07 22.02 15.47
CA CYS A 255 -35.40 21.62 14.22
C CYS A 255 -36.27 20.71 13.37
N GLY A 256 -36.54 21.14 12.13
CA GLY A 256 -37.18 20.32 11.11
C GLY A 256 -36.14 19.77 10.15
N ILE A 257 -36.38 18.57 9.62
CA ILE A 257 -35.76 18.14 8.37
C ILE A 257 -36.79 18.40 7.29
N VAL A 258 -36.59 19.47 6.53
CA VAL A 258 -37.25 19.65 5.24
C VAL A 258 -36.34 18.99 4.21
N ILE A 259 -36.89 18.47 3.12
CA ILE A 259 -36.13 17.69 2.11
C ILE A 259 -34.87 18.49 1.72
N GLN A 260 -33.68 18.01 2.13
CA GLN A 260 -32.38 18.63 1.81
C GLN A 260 -32.19 20.06 2.40
N ASP A 261 -32.82 20.36 3.54
CA ASP A 261 -32.78 21.70 4.16
C ASP A 261 -33.03 21.62 5.69
N TYR A 262 -32.13 22.23 6.47
CA TYR A 262 -32.17 22.28 7.94
C TYR A 262 -32.81 23.58 8.46
N ALA A 263 -34.05 23.84 8.05
CA ALA A 263 -34.78 25.02 8.47
C ALA A 263 -35.37 24.95 9.91
N PRO A 264 -35.37 26.07 10.67
CA PRO A 264 -36.10 26.16 11.92
C PRO A 264 -37.61 26.19 11.67
N LEU A 265 -38.34 25.26 12.29
CA LEU A 265 -39.80 25.21 12.25
C LEU A 265 -40.41 25.78 13.52
N ASN A 266 -41.69 26.10 13.47
CA ASN A 266 -42.44 26.48 14.66
C ASN A 266 -43.84 25.90 14.68
N THR A 267 -44.38 25.71 15.89
CA THR A 267 -45.76 25.33 16.11
C THR A 267 -46.32 26.05 17.34
N ASN A 268 -47.64 26.22 17.39
CA ASN A 268 -48.31 26.81 18.53
C ASN A 268 -48.91 25.72 19.42
N ILE A 269 -48.47 25.67 20.68
CA ILE A 269 -48.91 24.71 21.67
C ILE A 269 -49.85 25.41 22.67
N ASN A 270 -51.01 24.81 22.91
CA ASN A 270 -51.95 25.28 23.93
C ASN A 270 -51.65 24.58 25.26
N CYS A 271 -51.15 25.33 26.24
CA CYS A 271 -50.75 24.79 27.53
C CYS A 271 -51.92 24.15 28.29
N VAL A 272 -53.16 24.62 28.10
CA VAL A 272 -54.35 24.12 28.82
C VAL A 272 -54.66 22.65 28.50
N ALA A 273 -54.20 22.15 27.36
CA ALA A 273 -54.38 20.75 26.95
C ALA A 273 -53.34 19.80 27.59
N ASN A 274 -52.25 20.33 28.18
CA ASN A 274 -51.04 19.58 28.54
C ASN A 274 -50.77 19.55 30.07
N VAL A 275 -51.82 19.40 30.89
CA VAL A 275 -51.84 19.37 32.39
C VAL A 275 -51.35 20.62 33.13
N THR A 276 -50.64 21.51 32.46
CA THR A 276 -50.25 22.86 32.89
C THR A 276 -51.33 23.87 32.48
N THR A 277 -51.41 25.03 33.13
CA THR A 277 -52.52 25.98 32.83
C THR A 277 -52.05 27.33 32.32
N GLN A 278 -50.74 27.57 32.32
CA GLN A 278 -50.16 28.85 31.97
C GLN A 278 -48.89 28.67 31.15
N CYS A 279 -48.68 29.57 30.20
CA CYS A 279 -47.39 29.77 29.58
C CYS A 279 -46.62 30.81 30.39
N VAL A 280 -45.43 30.47 30.87
CA VAL A 280 -44.54 31.36 31.62
C VAL A 280 -43.11 31.19 31.10
N ASN A 281 -42.47 32.30 30.71
CA ASN A 281 -41.08 32.33 30.24
C ASN A 281 -40.77 31.33 29.12
N GLY A 282 -41.67 31.18 28.13
CA GLY A 282 -41.44 30.28 27.01
C GLY A 282 -41.57 28.79 27.35
N ALA A 283 -42.31 28.44 28.41
CA ALA A 283 -42.64 27.07 28.75
C ALA A 283 -44.07 26.98 29.34
N CYS A 284 -44.74 25.85 29.14
CA CYS A 284 -46.01 25.52 29.77
C CYS A 284 -45.79 24.95 31.18
N VAL A 285 -46.35 25.61 32.21
CA VAL A 285 -46.18 25.31 33.64
C VAL A 285 -47.48 25.23 34.47
#